data_AF-A0A954QRX0-F1
#
_entry.id   AF-A0A954QRX0-F1
#
_cell.length_a   1.000
_cell.length_b   1.000
_cell.length_c   1.000
_cell.angle_alpha   90.00
_cell.angle_beta   90.00
_cell.angle_gamma   90.00
#
_symmetry.space_group_name_H-M   'P 1'
#
loop_
_entity.id
_entity.type
_entity.pdbx_description
1 polymer ?
#
loop_
_entity_poly.entity_id
_entity_poly.type
_entity_poly.pdbx_seq_one_letter_code
_entity_poly.pdbx_strand_id
1 'polypeptide(L)' 'METTHSLSIDFDAIARQFRLQEDQVRATVELLDEGNTVPFITRYRKDRTRGLDEEKIRQIQDAVTKRRQLNERKE' A
#
# COMPACT_ATOMS: atom_id res chain seq x y z
N MET A 1 -13.94 -0.70 -20.20
CA MET A 1 -13.50 -0.05 -18.94
C MET A 1 -12.10 -0.55 -18.68
N GLU A 2 -11.13 0.16 -19.23
CA GLU A 2 -9.72 -0.20 -19.19
C GLU A 2 -9.12 0.43 -17.93
N THR A 3 -9.05 -0.34 -16.84
CA THR A 3 -8.26 0.06 -15.68
C THR A 3 -6.81 -0.35 -15.92
N THR A 4 -6.08 0.58 -16.51
CA THR A 4 -4.63 0.83 -16.34
C THR A 4 -3.77 -0.39 -16.03
N HIS A 5 -3.15 -0.93 -17.08
CA HIS A 5 -1.97 -1.78 -16.97
C HIS A 5 -0.85 -1.00 -16.24
N SER A 6 -0.50 -1.38 -15.02
CA SER A 6 0.76 -0.97 -14.39
C SER A 6 1.17 -2.03 -13.38
N LEU A 7 2.20 -2.81 -13.74
CA LEU A 7 3.04 -3.69 -12.92
C LEU A 7 2.36 -4.30 -11.67
N SER A 8 2.00 -5.58 -11.76
CA SER A 8 1.21 -6.33 -10.77
C SER A 8 1.87 -6.36 -9.37
N ILE A 9 1.59 -5.37 -8.54
CA ILE A 9 1.83 -5.47 -7.10
C ILE A 9 0.75 -6.39 -6.53
N ASP A 10 1.15 -7.59 -6.12
CA ASP A 10 0.25 -8.54 -5.46
C ASP A 10 -0.18 -8.06 -4.07
N PHE A 11 -1.30 -7.33 -4.00
CA PHE A 11 -1.85 -6.83 -2.73
C PHE A 11 -2.26 -7.98 -1.79
N ASP A 12 -2.79 -9.09 -2.30
CA ASP A 12 -3.10 -10.31 -1.51
C ASP A 12 -1.86 -10.83 -0.76
N ALA A 13 -0.71 -10.91 -1.43
CA ALA A 13 0.51 -11.39 -0.80
C ALA A 13 0.98 -10.47 0.35
N ILE A 14 0.85 -9.15 0.20
CA ILE A 14 1.18 -8.18 1.27
C ILE A 14 0.18 -8.30 2.42
N ALA A 15 -1.10 -8.40 2.09
CA ALA A 15 -2.18 -8.53 3.06
C ALA A 15 -1.97 -9.78 3.94
N ARG A 16 -1.67 -10.93 3.32
CA ARG A 16 -1.36 -12.18 4.03
C ARG A 16 -0.11 -12.06 4.89
N GLN A 17 0.95 -11.42 4.39
CA GLN A 17 2.21 -11.24 5.12
C GLN A 17 2.00 -10.46 6.44
N PHE A 18 1.13 -9.44 6.43
CA PHE A 18 0.91 -8.58 7.60
C PHE A 18 -0.40 -8.88 8.36
N ARG A 19 -1.12 -9.95 7.97
CA ARG A 19 -2.44 -10.33 8.47
C ARG A 19 -3.47 -9.19 8.38
N LEU A 20 -3.48 -8.51 7.25
CA LEU A 20 -4.40 -7.42 6.92
C LEU A 20 -5.38 -7.87 5.86
N GLN A 21 -6.42 -7.07 5.62
CA GLN A 21 -7.28 -7.26 4.46
C GLN A 21 -6.67 -6.61 3.22
N GLU A 22 -6.87 -7.21 2.05
CA GLU A 22 -6.39 -6.65 0.77
C GLU A 22 -6.88 -5.22 0.56
N ASP A 23 -8.13 -4.94 0.91
CA ASP A 23 -8.73 -3.61 0.81
C ASP A 23 -7.99 -2.55 1.65
N GLN A 24 -7.51 -2.92 2.84
CA GLN A 24 -6.73 -2.02 3.69
C GLN A 24 -5.36 -1.72 3.07
N VAL A 25 -4.73 -2.73 2.48
CA VAL A 25 -3.46 -2.57 1.78
C VAL A 25 -3.65 -1.67 0.56
N ARG A 26 -4.66 -1.96 -0.27
CA ARG A 26 -4.99 -1.19 -1.48
C ARG A 26 -5.25 0.28 -1.15
N ALA A 27 -6.16 0.56 -0.22
CA ALA A 27 -6.48 1.92 0.20
C ALA A 27 -5.26 2.67 0.75
N THR A 28 -4.38 1.97 1.49
CA THR A 28 -3.13 2.55 2.00
C THR A 28 -2.17 2.88 0.85
N VAL A 29 -2.03 1.98 -0.13
CA VAL A 29 -1.17 2.21 -1.31
C VAL A 29 -1.68 3.36 -2.16
N GLU A 30 -2.98 3.43 -2.42
CA GLU A 30 -3.60 4.56 -3.14
C GLU A 30 -3.30 5.89 -2.45
N LEU A 31 -3.43 5.95 -1.12
CA LEU A 31 -3.09 7.14 -0.35
C LEU A 31 -1.59 7.50 -0.45
N LEU A 32 -0.71 6.52 -0.42
CA LEU A 32 0.73 6.74 -0.58
C LEU A 32 1.08 7.21 -1.99
N ASP A 33 0.42 6.68 -3.03
CA ASP A 33 0.58 7.12 -4.43
C ASP A 33 0.02 8.53 -4.68
N GLU A 34 -1.04 8.91 -3.97
CA GLU A 34 -1.55 10.29 -3.94
C GLU A 34 -0.55 11.27 -3.27
N GLY A 35 0.57 10.79 -2.74
CA GLY A 35 1.61 11.59 -2.09
C GLY A 35 1.36 11.84 -0.60
N ASN A 36 0.40 11.16 0.02
CA ASN A 36 0.18 11.27 1.46
C ASN A 36 1.32 10.57 2.22
N THR A 37 1.74 11.17 3.34
CA THR A 37 2.77 10.58 4.20
C THR A 37 2.13 9.69 5.28
N VAL A 38 2.87 8.73 5.82
CA VAL A 38 2.42 7.88 6.92
C VAL A 38 1.81 8.67 8.10
N PRO A 39 2.47 9.71 8.66
CA PRO A 39 1.88 10.48 9.77
C PRO A 39 0.63 11.27 9.36
N PHE A 40 0.48 11.62 8.08
CA PHE A 40 -0.75 12.23 7.59
C PHE A 40 -1.88 11.21 7.50
N ILE A 41 -1.60 10.01 7.00
CA ILE A 41 -2.60 8.95 6.85
C ILE A 41 -3.13 8.51 8.22
N THR A 42 -2.25 8.29 9.20
CA THR A 42 -2.65 7.87 10.56
C THR A 42 -3.48 8.91 11.29
N ARG A 43 -3.29 10.20 10.99
CA ARG A 43 -4.01 11.31 11.65
C ARG A 43 -5.30 11.70 10.94
N TYR A 44 -5.29 11.75 9.61
CA TYR A 44 -6.38 12.35 8.83
C TYR A 44 -7.10 11.36 7.90
N ARG A 45 -6.53 10.18 7.64
CA ARG A 45 -7.10 9.19 6.70
C ARG A 45 -7.22 7.80 7.33
N LYS A 46 -7.28 7.73 8.66
CA LYS A 46 -7.41 6.47 9.42
C LYS A 46 -8.69 5.70 9.05
N ASP A 47 -9.75 6.40 8.70
CA ASP A 47 -11.02 5.80 8.27
C ASP A 47 -10.87 5.02 6.95
N ARG A 48 -10.16 5.60 5.96
CA ARG A 48 -9.88 4.97 4.66
C ARG A 48 -9.07 3.69 4.78
N THR A 49 -8.20 3.57 5.78
CA THR A 49 -7.38 2.37 6.02
C THR A 49 -8.07 1.37 6.97
N ARG A 50 -9.32 1.63 7.38
CA ARG A 50 -10.05 0.88 8.43
C ARG A 50 -9.29 0.79 9.74
N GLY A 51 -8.62 1.87 10.13
CA GLY A 51 -8.00 1.97 11.44
C GLY A 51 -6.54 1.53 11.53
N LEU A 52 -5.82 1.35 10.43
CA LEU A 52 -4.41 0.96 10.51
C LEU A 52 -3.57 1.97 11.29
N ASP A 53 -2.68 1.45 12.13
CA ASP A 53 -1.72 2.26 12.88
C ASP A 53 -0.43 2.49 12.07
N GLU A 54 0.40 3.40 12.57
CA GLU A 54 1.63 3.86 11.91
C GLU A 54 2.55 2.71 11.48
N GLU A 55 2.75 1.73 12.37
CA GLU A 55 3.61 0.59 12.09
C GLU A 55 3.13 -0.21 10.87
N LYS A 56 1.82 -0.49 10.79
CA LYS A 56 1.21 -1.24 9.69
C LYS A 56 1.32 -0.50 8.36
N ILE A 57 1.11 0.81 8.39
CA ILE A 57 1.23 1.64 7.19
C ILE A 57 2.69 1.68 6.70
N ARG A 58 3.68 1.79 7.60
CA ARG A 58 5.10 1.69 7.23
C ARG A 58 5.45 0.33 6.64
N GLN A 59 4.95 -0.75 7.24
CA GLN A 59 5.16 -2.12 6.73
C GLN A 59 4.63 -2.28 5.29
N ILE A 60 3.44 -1.75 5.00
CA ILE A 60 2.88 -1.72 3.65
C ILE A 60 3.76 -0.88 2.72
N GLN A 61 4.12 0.33 3.13
CA GLN A 61 4.95 1.24 2.32
C GLN A 61 6.28 0.60 1.91
N ASP A 62 6.99 -0.01 2.86
CA ASP A 62 8.27 -0.68 2.61
C ASP A 62 8.11 -1.86 1.65
N ALA A 63 7.12 -2.73 1.90
CA ALA A 63 6.86 -3.90 1.06
C ALA A 63 6.51 -3.51 -0.38
N VAL A 64 5.72 -2.47 -0.56
CA VAL A 64 5.32 -1.93 -1.87
C VAL A 64 6.52 -1.31 -2.58
N THR A 65 7.28 -0.47 -1.88
CA THR A 65 8.48 0.19 -2.42
C THR A 65 9.50 -0.84 -2.89
N LYS A 66 9.77 -1.86 -2.07
CA LYS A 66 10.69 -2.95 -2.41
C LYS A 66 10.25 -3.70 -3.68
N ARG A 67 8.96 -3.97 -3.83
CA ARG A 67 8.41 -4.64 -5.03
C ARG A 67 8.49 -3.76 -6.27
N ARG A 68 8.23 -2.46 -6.15
CA ARG A 68 8.41 -1.49 -7.25
C ARG A 68 9.87 -1.46 -7.71
N GLN A 69 10.81 -1.31 -6.79
CA GLN A 69 12.24 -1.30 -7.10
C GLN A 69 12.71 -2.61 -7.77
N LEU A 70 12.18 -3.76 -7.34
CA LEU A 70 12.50 -5.05 -7.96
C LEU A 70 11.93 -5.18 -9.37
N ASN A 71 10.75 -4.62 -9.61
CA ASN A 71 10.14 -4.57 -10.94
C ASN A 71 10.91 -3.63 -11.87
N GLU A 72 11.27 -2.43 -11.40
CA GLU A 72 12.06 -1.45 -12.17
C GLU A 72 13.44 -1.96 -12.58
N ARG A 73 14.06 -2.86 -11.78
CA ARG A 73 15.35 -3.49 -12.12
C ARG A 73 15.25 -4.64 -13.13
N LYS A 74 14.04 -5.16 -13.35
CA LYS A 74 13.80 -6.28 -14.27
C LYS A 74 13.42 -5.81 -15.68
N GLU A 75 13.11 -4.54 -15.84
CA GLU A 75 12.96 -3.87 -17.15
C GLU A 75 14.30 -3.38 -17.71
#